data_AF-A0A8I2AIW8-F1
#
_entry.id   AF-A0A8I2AIW8-F1
#
_cell.length_a   1.000
_cell.length_b   1.000
_cell.length_c   1.000
_cell.angle_alpha   90.00
_cell.angle_beta   90.00
_cell.angle_gamma   90.00
#
_symmetry.space_group_name_H-M   'P 1'
#
loop_
_entity.id
_entity.type
_entity.pdbx_description
1 polymer ?
#
loop_
_entity_poly.entity_id
_entity_poly.type
_entity_poly.pdbx_seq_one_letter_code
_entity_poly.pdbx_strand_id
1 'polypeptide(L)' 'MAYSSIILKKGKQEPLLRKHPWIFSGAIHHHEGEVNVGDIVAVYSFDRQLMGYGLFEEGSLAVKMISFGTSPDEEDF' A
#
# COMPACT_ATOMS: atom_id res chain seq x y z
N MET A 1 6.71 -12.87 8.07
CA MET A 1 6.44 -13.18 6.66
C MET A 1 7.02 -12.06 5.81
N ALA A 2 7.60 -12.35 4.66
CA ALA A 2 8.02 -11.31 3.71
C ALA A 2 6.81 -10.95 2.85
N TYR A 3 6.38 -9.69 2.89
CA TYR A 3 5.28 -9.20 2.04
C TYR A 3 5.88 -8.56 0.78
N SER A 4 5.25 -8.82 -0.37
CA SER A 4 5.53 -8.05 -1.58
C SER A 4 5.17 -6.59 -1.37
N SER A 5 5.87 -5.69 -2.03
CA SER A 5 5.84 -4.26 -1.72
C SER A 5 5.32 -3.44 -2.89
N ILE A 6 4.47 -2.46 -2.59
CA ILE A 6 3.98 -1.46 -3.55
C ILE A 6 4.65 -0.13 -3.23
N ILE A 7 5.36 0.43 -4.20
CA ILE A 7 5.99 1.75 -4.07
C ILE A 7 5.11 2.79 -4.76
N LEU A 8 4.73 3.82 -4.03
CA LEU A 8 3.94 4.94 -4.55
C LEU A 8 4.80 5.93 -5.34
N LYS A 9 4.17 6.64 -6.28
CA LYS A 9 4.76 7.80 -6.93
C LYS A 9 4.99 8.93 -5.92
N LYS A 10 6.01 9.74 -6.18
CA LYS A 10 6.33 10.91 -5.34
C LYS A 10 5.11 11.82 -5.16
N GLY A 11 4.79 12.15 -3.91
CA GLY A 11 3.66 13.00 -3.54
C GLY A 11 2.29 12.31 -3.55
N LYS A 12 2.19 11.02 -3.89
CA LYS A 12 0.92 10.27 -3.88
C LYS A 12 0.59 9.61 -2.53
N GLN A 13 1.41 9.84 -1.50
CA GLN A 13 1.13 9.38 -0.13
C GLN A 13 0.15 10.27 0.65
N GLU A 14 -0.13 11.50 0.20
CA GLU A 14 -0.99 12.44 0.95
C GLU A 14 -2.39 11.90 1.31
N PRO A 15 -3.10 11.15 0.44
CA PRO A 15 -4.37 10.55 0.82
C PRO A 15 -4.22 9.53 1.97
N LEU A 16 -3.13 8.77 1.98
CA LEU A 16 -2.85 7.76 3.01
C LEU A 16 -2.55 8.40 4.36
N LEU A 17 -1.87 9.55 4.38
CA LEU A 17 -1.65 10.33 5.60
C LEU A 17 -2.97 10.82 6.22
N ARG A 18 -4.02 10.98 5.42
CA ARG A 18 -5.38 11.30 5.87
C ARG A 18 -6.24 10.07 6.14
N LYS A 19 -5.61 8.89 6.28
CA LYS A 19 -6.27 7.58 6.44
C LYS A 19 -7.30 7.26 5.33
N HIS A 20 -7.08 7.75 4.10
CA HIS A 20 -7.90 7.36 2.94
C HIS A 20 -7.53 5.94 2.49
N PRO A 21 -8.48 4.98 2.48
CA PRO A 21 -8.15 3.56 2.33
C PRO A 21 -7.87 3.13 0.89
N TRP A 22 -8.02 4.00 -0.09
CA TRP A 22 -7.94 3.62 -1.50
C TRP A 22 -6.69 4.17 -2.18
N ILE A 23 -5.96 3.27 -2.83
CA ILE A 23 -4.83 3.59 -3.70
C ILE A 23 -5.20 3.21 -5.12
N PHE A 24 -5.21 4.20 -6.00
CA PHE A 24 -5.46 3.97 -7.41
C PHE A 24 -4.19 3.53 -8.15
N SER A 25 -4.33 2.73 -9.20
CA SER A 25 -3.20 2.24 -10.01
C SER A 25 -2.31 3.39 -10.53
N GLY A 26 -2.89 4.54 -10.86
CA GLY A 26 -2.17 5.74 -11.26
C GLY A 26 -1.25 6.34 -10.19
N ALA A 27 -1.44 5.99 -8.91
CA ALA A 27 -0.59 6.39 -7.79
C ALA A 27 0.60 5.44 -7.57
N ILE A 28 0.60 4.24 -8.15
CA ILE A 28 1.66 3.24 -8.01
C ILE A 28 2.80 3.57 -8.97
N HIS A 29 4.04 3.56 -8.48
CA HIS A 29 5.25 3.68 -9.29
C HIS A 29 5.69 2.31 -9.82
N HIS A 30 5.88 1.35 -8.92
CA HIS A 30 6.23 -0.03 -9.23
C HIS A 30 5.95 -0.94 -8.02
N HIS A 31 6.02 -2.25 -8.24
CA HIS A 31 5.99 -3.28 -7.20
C HIS A 31 7.37 -3.93 -7.06
N GLU A 32 7.74 -4.30 -5.83
CA GLU A 32 8.93 -5.11 -5.52
C GLU A 32 8.45 -6.50 -5.07
N GLY A 33 8.90 -7.55 -5.77
CA GLY A 33 8.43 -8.93 -5.58
C GLY A 33 7.27 -9.31 -6.52
N GLU A 34 6.80 -10.55 -6.37
CA GLU A 34 5.62 -11.07 -7.07
C GLU A 34 4.36 -10.65 -6.31
N VAL A 35 3.46 -9.92 -6.97
CA VAL A 35 2.19 -9.47 -6.40
C VAL A 35 1.07 -10.11 -7.20
N ASN A 36 0.23 -10.90 -6.55
CA ASN A 36 -0.98 -11.46 -7.13
C ASN A 36 -2.23 -10.79 -6.57
N VAL A 37 -3.32 -10.88 -7.31
CA VAL A 37 -4.63 -10.41 -6.86
C VAL A 37 -5.02 -11.18 -5.59
N GLY A 38 -5.42 -10.42 -4.56
CA GLY A 38 -5.76 -10.96 -3.25
C GLY A 38 -4.58 -11.08 -2.28
N ASP A 39 -3.35 -10.76 -2.71
CA ASP A 39 -2.20 -10.74 -1.81
C ASP A 39 -2.23 -9.53 -0.88
N ILE A 40 -1.76 -9.73 0.35
CA ILE A 40 -1.44 -8.63 1.27
C ILE A 40 -0.08 -8.07 0.87
N VAL A 41 -0.06 -6.77 0.61
CA VAL A 41 1.13 -6.03 0.20
C VAL A 41 1.48 -4.95 1.21
N ALA A 42 2.78 -4.73 1.41
CA ALA A 42 3.28 -3.59 2.15
C ALA A 42 3.30 -2.37 1.22
N VAL A 43 2.74 -1.25 1.66
CA VAL A 43 2.68 -0.01 0.87
C VAL A 43 3.71 0.96 1.39
N TYR A 44 4.60 1.39 0.51
CA TYR A 44 5.64 2.37 0.82
C TYR A 44 5.45 3.65 0.01
N SER A 45 5.82 4.77 0.64
CA SER A 45 6.01 6.03 -0.05
C SER A 45 7.20 5.98 -0.99
N PHE A 46 7.36 7.02 -1.82
CA PHE A 46 8.48 7.14 -2.75
C PHE A 46 9.86 7.18 -2.03
N ASP A 47 9.90 7.73 -0.83
CA ASP A 47 11.07 7.80 0.06
C ASP A 47 11.26 6.56 0.93
N ARG A 48 10.62 5.44 0.57
CA ARG A 48 10.69 4.14 1.27
C ARG A 48 10.21 4.17 2.73
N GLN A 49 9.32 5.09 3.08
CA GLN A 49 8.64 5.05 4.38
C GLN A 49 7.44 4.11 4.28
N LEU A 50 7.23 3.27 5.29
CA LEU A 50 6.07 2.37 5.36
C LEU A 50 4.82 3.19 5.64
N MET A 51 3.83 3.11 4.74
CA MET A 51 2.52 3.76 4.89
C MET A 51 1.49 2.80 5.51
N GLY A 52 1.73 1.49 5.42
CA GLY A 52 0.87 0.45 5.98
C GLY A 52 0.74 -0.76 5.06
N TYR A 53 -0.35 -1.49 5.21
CA TYR A 53 -0.61 -2.73 4.48
C TYR A 53 -1.97 -2.66 3.79
N GLY A 54 -2.07 -3.30 2.64
CA GLY A 54 -3.30 -3.33 1.85
C GLY A 54 -3.48 -4.62 1.08
N LEU A 55 -4.71 -4.89 0.67
CA LEU A 55 -5.07 -5.96 -0.24
C LEU A 55 -4.89 -5.48 -1.68
N PHE A 56 -4.12 -6.22 -2.48
CA PHE A 56 -3.95 -5.91 -3.89
C PHE A 56 -5.12 -6.42 -4.72
N GLU A 57 -5.64 -5.57 -5.61
CA GLU A 57 -6.69 -5.88 -6.57
C GLU A 57 -6.24 -5.51 -7.99
N GLU A 58 -6.73 -6.25 -8.99
CA GLU A 58 -6.52 -5.91 -10.39
C GLU A 58 -7.58 -4.88 -10.84
N GLY A 59 -7.16 -3.62 -11.03
CA GLY A 59 -8.07 -2.58 -11.50
C GLY A 59 -7.60 -1.15 -11.26
N SER A 60 -8.50 -0.19 -11.50
CA SER A 60 -8.25 1.23 -11.24
C SER A 60 -8.03 1.51 -9.76
N LEU A 61 -8.76 0.82 -8.87
CA LEU A 61 -8.48 0.76 -7.44
C LEU A 61 -7.54 -0.42 -7.21
N ALA A 62 -6.24 -0.15 -7.14
CA ALA A 62 -5.22 -1.21 -7.17
C ALA A 62 -4.91 -1.77 -5.79
N VAL A 63 -5.05 -0.97 -4.73
CA VAL A 63 -4.85 -1.43 -3.36
C VAL A 63 -5.91 -0.83 -2.45
N LYS A 64 -6.54 -1.68 -1.65
CA LYS A 64 -7.38 -1.29 -0.52
C LYS A 64 -6.60 -1.46 0.76
N MET A 65 -6.25 -0.36 1.42
CA MET A 65 -5.56 -0.38 2.72
C MET A 65 -6.41 -1.09 3.76
N ILE A 66 -5.75 -1.95 4.54
CA ILE A 66 -6.31 -2.66 5.69
C ILE A 66 -5.70 -2.19 7.01
N SER A 67 -4.51 -1.58 6.97
CA SER A 67 -3.85 -0.96 8.13
C SER A 67 -2.99 0.22 7.69
N PHE A 68 -2.90 1.25 8.52
CA PHE A 68 -2.00 2.40 8.36
C PHE A 68 -0.99 2.38 9.50
N GLY A 69 0.30 2.13 9.25
CA GLY A 69 1.30 2.05 10.31
C GLY A 69 2.34 0.95 10.16
N THR A 70 3.07 0.69 11.25
CA THR A 70 4.36 -0.01 11.24
C THR A 70 4.26 -1.54 11.30
N SER A 71 3.11 -2.11 11.65
CA SER A 71 2.93 -3.56 11.67
C SER A 71 1.47 -3.97 11.47
N PRO A 72 1.21 -5.11 10.78
CA PRO A 72 -0.13 -5.69 10.69
C PRO A 72 -0.66 -6.14 12.07
N ASP A 73 0.23 -6.21 13.07
CA ASP A 73 -0.05 -6.63 14.45
C ASP A 73 -0.45 -5.47 15.39
N GLU A 74 -0.29 -4.22 14.94
CA GLU A 74 -0.75 -3.04 15.68
C GLU A 74 -2.08 -2.58 15.06
N GLU A 75 -3.18 -3.13 15.58
CA GLU A 75 -4.53 -2.65 15.27
C GLU A 75 -4.70 -1.24 15.88
N ASP A 76 -4.46 -0.22 15.06
CA ASP A 76 -4.83 1.16 15.36
C ASP A 76 -6.33 1.33 15.06
N PHE A 77 -7.17 0.78 15.97
CA PHE A 77 -8.65 0.85 15.93
C PHE A 77 -9.20 2.27 16.10
#